data_AF-A0A0K8RM39-F1
#
_entry.id   AF-A0A0K8RM39-F1
#
_cell.length_a   1.000
_cell.length_b   1.000
_cell.length_c   1.000
_cell.angle_alpha   90.00
_cell.angle_beta   90.00
_cell.angle_gamma   90.00
#
_symmetry.space_group_name_H-M   'P 1'
#
loop_
_entity.id
_entity.type
_entity.pdbx_description
1 polymer ?
#
loop_
_entity_poly.entity_id
_entity_poly.type
_entity_poly.pdbx_seq_one_letter_code
_entity_poly.pdbx_strand_id
1 'polypeptide(L)' 'MRAVDIVIISLLLLECFYYVECAPGRRPPYQESGTCRQPCNKDNHHCKRPCPRCVGGPWTSYVCSA' A
#
# COMPACT_ATOMS: atom_id res chain seq x y z
N MET A 1 13.23 -38.74 -20.89
CA MET A 1 12.89 -38.66 -19.45
C MET A 1 13.28 -37.30 -18.85
N ARG A 2 14.54 -36.84 -18.97
CA ARG A 2 15.02 -35.59 -18.35
C ARG A 2 14.22 -34.32 -18.69
N ALA A 3 13.73 -34.19 -19.93
CA ALA A 3 12.93 -33.04 -20.34
C ALA A 3 11.59 -32.96 -19.58
N VAL A 4 10.96 -34.10 -19.29
CA VAL A 4 9.70 -34.16 -18.55
C VAL A 4 9.93 -33.73 -17.11
N ASP A 5 11.01 -34.21 -16.48
CA ASP A 5 11.39 -33.83 -15.12
C ASP A 5 11.61 -32.31 -14.99
N ILE A 6 12.31 -31.70 -15.96
CA ILE A 6 12.58 -30.26 -15.99
C ILE A 6 11.28 -29.46 -16.11
N VAL A 7 10.35 -29.89 -16.97
CA VAL A 7 9.05 -29.23 -17.14
C VAL A 7 8.23 -29.31 -15.86
N ILE A 8 8.20 -30.47 -15.20
CA ILE A 8 7.47 -30.67 -13.94
C ILE A 8 8.05 -29.77 -12.84
N ILE A 9 9.38 -29.75 -12.67
CA ILE A 9 10.03 -28.90 -11.67
C ILE A 9 9.75 -27.41 -11.93
N SER A 10 9.78 -26.99 -13.19
CA SER A 10 9.51 -25.58 -13.56
C SER A 10 8.07 -25.18 -13.22
N LEU A 11 7.10 -26.05 -13.47
CA LEU A 11 5.70 -25.82 -13.11
C LEU A 11 5.50 -25.73 -11.59
N LEU A 12 6.13 -26.63 -10.83
CA LEU A 12 6.09 -26.62 -9.36
C LEU A 12 6.66 -25.32 -8.78
N LEU A 13 7.80 -24.86 -9.29
CA LEU A 13 8.40 -23.60 -8.85
C LEU A 13 7.50 -22.41 -9.16
N LEU A 14 6.90 -22.38 -10.35
CA LEU A 14 6.00 -21.29 -10.76
C LEU A 14 4.77 -21.20 -9.84
N GLU A 15 4.17 -22.33 -9.47
CA GLU A 15 3.05 -22.37 -8.53
C GLU A 15 3.43 -21.90 -7.12
N CYS A 16 4.62 -22.29 -6.63
CA CYS A 16 5.16 -21.79 -5.36
C CYS A 16 5.36 -20.27 -5.38
N PHE A 17 5.90 -19.71 -6.46
CA PHE A 17 6.06 -18.26 -6.59
C PHE A 17 4.71 -17.54 -6.65
N TYR A 18 3.74 -18.10 -7.37
CA TYR A 18 2.40 -17.52 -7.46
C TYR A 18 1.71 -17.48 -6.08
N TYR A 19 1.88 -18.53 -5.28
CA TYR A 19 1.33 -18.59 -3.93
C TYR A 19 1.96 -17.56 -2.99
N VAL A 20 3.29 -17.33 -3.09
CA VAL A 20 4.00 -16.38 -2.24
C VAL A 20 3.71 -14.93 -2.62
N GLU A 21 3.65 -14.60 -3.91
CA GLU A 21 3.35 -13.23 -4.38
C GLU A 21 1.89 -12.83 -4.11
N CYS A 22 0.96 -13.79 -4.14
CA CYS A 22 -0.44 -13.55 -3.79
C CYS A 22 -0.69 -13.52 -2.28
N ALA A 23 0.32 -13.75 -1.43
CA ALA A 23 0.15 -13.56 0.00
C ALA A 23 -0.17 -12.07 0.24
N PRO A 24 -1.33 -11.74 0.82
CA PRO A 24 -1.65 -10.35 1.12
C PRO A 24 -0.56 -9.84 2.04
N GLY A 25 0.29 -8.94 1.51
CA GLY A 25 1.31 -8.29 2.29
C GLY A 25 0.66 -7.72 3.56
N ARG A 26 1.43 -7.63 4.65
CA ARG A 26 1.00 -7.05 5.93
C ARG A 26 0.74 -5.53 5.81
N ARG A 27 -0.10 -5.13 4.86
CA ARG A 27 -0.60 -3.77 4.76
C ARG A 27 -1.70 -3.65 5.79
N PRO A 28 -1.59 -2.73 6.76
CA PRO A 28 -2.71 -2.45 7.63
C PRO A 28 -3.93 -2.12 6.76
N PRO A 29 -5.13 -2.63 7.11
CA PRO A 29 -6.34 -2.32 6.37
C PRO A 29 -6.45 -0.79 6.24
N TYR A 30 -6.82 -0.32 5.05
CA TYR A 30 -7.03 1.09 4.80
C TYR A 30 -8.13 1.58 5.75
N GLN A 31 -7.72 2.26 6.82
CA GLN A 31 -8.65 2.91 7.72
C GLN A 31 -9.16 4.15 6.98
N GLU A 32 -10.41 4.14 6.55
CA GLU A 32 -11.16 5.36 6.26
C GLU A 32 -11.30 6.16 7.57
N SER A 33 -10.24 6.81 8.01
CA SER A 33 -10.35 7.72 9.14
C SER A 33 -11.07 8.97 8.64
N GLY A 34 -12.31 9.14 9.10
CA GLY A 34 -13.23 10.17 8.66
C GLY A 34 -12.69 11.59 8.74
N THR A 35 -13.27 12.48 7.92
CA THR A 35 -13.15 13.95 7.80
C THR A 35 -11.74 14.56 7.70
N CYS A 36 -10.71 13.95 8.28
CA CYS A 36 -9.37 14.46 8.55
C CYS A 36 -8.29 13.59 7.92
N ARG A 37 -8.50 13.20 6.65
CA ARG A 37 -7.45 12.65 5.78
C ARG A 37 -7.57 13.19 4.36
N GLN A 38 -8.15 14.39 4.23
CA GLN A 38 -8.19 15.08 2.95
C GLN A 38 -6.75 15.45 2.54
N PRO A 39 -6.36 15.24 1.28
CA PRO A 39 -5.06 15.67 0.79
C PRO A 39 -4.94 17.19 0.92
N CYS A 40 -3.76 17.65 1.33
CA CYS A 40 -3.48 19.08 1.50
C CYS A 40 -2.11 19.42 0.91
N ASN A 41 -1.92 20.68 0.55
CA ASN A 41 -0.64 21.20 0.10
C ASN A 41 0.00 21.99 1.23
N LYS A 42 1.25 21.71 1.59
CA LYS A 42 2.02 22.41 2.63
C LYS A 42 2.07 23.94 2.42
N ASP A 43 2.07 24.39 1.18
CA ASP A 43 2.15 25.83 0.86
C ASP A 43 0.77 26.51 0.83
N ASN A 44 -0.32 25.74 0.68
CA ASN A 44 -1.69 26.24 0.70
C ASN A 44 -2.59 25.24 1.43
N HIS A 45 -2.70 25.41 2.74
CA HIS A 45 -3.49 24.53 3.60
C HIS A 45 -4.99 24.74 3.31
N HIS A 46 -5.55 23.92 2.41
CA HIS A 46 -6.99 23.83 2.17
C HIS A 46 -7.76 23.12 3.31
N CYS A 47 -7.10 22.91 4.45
CA CYS A 47 -7.62 22.23 5.62
C CYS A 47 -8.59 23.13 6.41
N LYS A 48 -9.76 22.60 6.78
CA LYS A 48 -10.79 23.29 7.55
C LYS A 48 -10.98 22.63 8.91
N ARG A 49 -11.54 23.37 9.88
CA ARG A 49 -11.96 22.78 11.17
C ARG A 49 -12.89 21.59 10.90
N PRO A 50 -12.71 20.42 11.55
CA PRO A 50 -11.97 20.18 12.80
C PRO A 50 -10.46 19.92 12.67
N CYS A 51 -9.91 19.83 11.45
CA CYS A 51 -8.52 19.42 11.22
C CYS A 51 -7.77 20.49 10.45
N PRO A 52 -7.23 21.52 11.13
CA PRO A 52 -6.66 22.71 10.49
C PRO A 52 -5.20 22.52 10.04
N ARG A 53 -4.54 21.43 10.44
CA ARG A 53 -3.12 21.22 10.17
C ARG A 53 -2.94 20.36 8.94
N CYS A 54 -1.98 20.70 8.10
CA CYS A 54 -1.52 19.82 7.03
C CYS A 54 -0.24 19.11 7.49
N VAL A 55 -0.30 17.79 7.67
CA VAL A 55 0.82 17.01 8.18
C VAL A 55 1.22 15.97 7.14
N GLY A 56 2.52 15.91 6.86
CA GLY A 56 3.13 15.00 5.91
C GLY A 56 4.65 15.08 6.01
N GLY A 57 5.35 14.41 5.10
CA GLY A 57 6.81 14.38 5.12
C GLY A 57 7.40 13.72 3.87
N PRO A 58 8.73 13.53 3.84
CA PRO A 58 9.40 12.93 2.69
C PRO A 58 8.92 11.52 2.33
N TRP A 59 8.34 10.82 3.32
CA TRP A 59 7.91 9.44 3.22
C TRP A 59 6.40 9.26 3.46
N THR A 60 5.66 10.36 3.66
CA THR A 60 4.23 10.34 3.97
C THR A 60 3.49 11.44 3.21
N SER A 61 2.36 11.10 2.58
CA SER A 61 1.53 12.08 1.87
C SER A 61 1.03 13.16 2.83
N TYR A 62 1.06 14.42 2.39
CA TYR A 62 0.48 15.53 3.12
C TYR A 62 -1.04 15.39 3.19
N VAL A 63 -1.57 15.23 4.40
CA VAL A 63 -3.00 15.10 4.68
C VAL A 63 -3.41 16.01 5.83
N CYS A 64 -4.65 16.49 5.82
CA CYS A 64 -5.18 17.29 6.90
C CYS A 64 -5.28 16.45 8.17
N SER A 65 -4.78 16.93 9.30
CA SER A 65 -4.85 16.29 10.62
C SER A 65 -5.37 17.27 11.67
N ALA A 66 -5.79 16.73 12.82
CA ALA A 66 -6.18 17.51 13.99
C ALA A 66 -5.01 18.35 14.56
#